data_AF-A0A1S8X512-F1
#
_entry.id   AF-A0A1S8X512-F1
#
_cell.length_a   1.000
_cell.length_b   1.000
_cell.length_c   1.000
_cell.angle_alpha   90.00
_cell.angle_beta   90.00
_cell.angle_gamma   90.00
#
_symmetry.space_group_name_H-M   'P 1'
#
loop_
_entity.id
_entity.type
_entity.pdbx_description
1 polymer ?
#
loop_
_entity_poly.entity_id
_entity_poly.type
_entity_poly.pdbx_seq_one_letter_code
_entity_poly.pdbx_strand_id
1 'polypeptide(L)'
;MEVQIKPLLKLSAIDAPPKFLQSLQDAGKFVKKLRESDPDIANSAANRSGTEEEHRALQAGLLYLALTEPDRRRSYCTDIVLTSRDNLTYALSEMTRLVAETWPKMPQSVRTNLLSLLGELIVARASVEVLILHICRRMSSKLYSQY
;
A
#
# COMPACT_ATOMS: atom_id res chain seq x y z
N MET A 1 -3.38 9.94 21.77
CA MET A 1 -4.12 10.55 20.64
C MET A 1 -4.50 9.44 19.67
N GLU A 2 -5.72 9.46 19.13
CA GLU A 2 -6.15 8.50 18.13
C GLU A 2 -5.50 8.85 16.79
N VAL A 3 -4.75 7.92 16.19
CA VAL A 3 -4.03 8.15 14.92
C VAL A 3 -5.04 8.20 13.78
N GLN A 4 -5.32 9.39 13.25
CA GLN A 4 -6.25 9.55 12.13
C GLN A 4 -5.60 9.04 10.83
N ILE A 5 -6.32 8.18 10.09
CA ILE A 5 -5.84 7.60 8.84
C ILE A 5 -6.95 7.63 7.77
N LYS A 6 -6.60 7.99 6.53
CA LYS A 6 -7.56 8.08 5.42
C LYS A 6 -7.87 6.69 4.87
N PRO A 7 -9.15 6.33 4.63
CA PRO A 7 -9.51 4.99 4.16
C PRO A 7 -9.09 4.75 2.69
N LEU A 8 -8.71 3.51 2.39
CA LEU A 8 -8.40 3.06 1.02
C LEU A 8 -9.63 2.90 0.12
N LEU A 9 -10.79 2.58 0.72
CA LEU A 9 -12.03 2.32 -0.01
C LEU A 9 -13.15 3.27 0.42
N LYS A 10 -14.05 3.56 -0.52
CA LYS A 10 -15.37 4.11 -0.19
C LYS A 10 -16.34 2.94 -0.07
N LEU A 11 -16.59 2.52 1.17
CA LEU A 11 -17.54 1.46 1.49
C LEU A 11 -18.89 2.06 1.88
N SER A 12 -19.97 1.42 1.48
CA SER A 12 -21.32 1.76 1.95
C SER A 12 -21.57 1.18 3.35
N ALA A 13 -22.62 1.63 4.05
CA ALA A 13 -22.94 1.19 5.40
C ALA A 13 -23.23 -0.33 5.53
N ILE A 14 -23.53 -0.99 4.40
CA ILE A 14 -23.82 -2.43 4.34
C ILE A 14 -22.61 -3.28 3.91
N ASP A 15 -21.51 -2.64 3.49
CA ASP A 15 -20.33 -3.35 3.03
C ASP A 15 -19.44 -3.75 4.21
N ALA A 16 -19.28 -5.05 4.43
CA ALA A 16 -18.23 -5.55 5.32
C ALA A 16 -16.85 -5.36 4.64
N PRO A 17 -15.90 -4.60 5.23
CA PRO A 17 -14.56 -4.50 4.68
C PRO A 17 -13.87 -5.88 4.68
N PRO A 18 -13.18 -6.26 3.60
CA PRO A 18 -12.29 -7.40 3.60
C PRO A 18 -11.32 -7.35 4.79
N LYS A 19 -11.13 -8.47 5.50
CA LYS A 19 -10.27 -8.55 6.69
C LYS A 19 -8.86 -8.01 6.45
N PHE A 20 -8.30 -8.24 5.26
CA PHE A 20 -6.95 -7.76 4.92
C PHE A 20 -6.84 -6.24 4.87
N LEU A 21 -7.92 -5.51 4.53
CA LEU A 21 -7.90 -4.05 4.56
C LEU A 21 -7.81 -3.51 5.97
N GLN A 22 -8.46 -4.18 6.92
CA GLN A 22 -8.34 -3.84 8.32
C GLN A 22 -6.89 -4.02 8.78
N SER A 23 -6.26 -5.15 8.44
CA SER A 23 -4.84 -5.39 8.70
C SER A 23 -3.93 -4.33 8.07
N LEU A 24 -4.16 -3.94 6.82
CA LEU A 24 -3.41 -2.87 6.14
C LEU A 24 -3.60 -1.50 6.83
N GLN A 25 -4.82 -1.20 7.28
CA GLN A 25 -5.11 0.05 7.99
C GLN A 25 -4.44 0.09 9.36
N ASP A 26 -4.45 -1.01 10.10
CA ASP A 26 -3.81 -1.12 11.40
C ASP A 26 -2.28 -1.05 11.27
N ALA A 27 -1.72 -1.66 10.22
CA ALA A 27 -0.33 -1.48 9.82
C ALA A 27 0.00 0.00 9.51
N GLY A 28 -0.87 0.71 8.80
CA GLY A 28 -0.70 2.15 8.54
C GLY A 28 -0.69 2.98 9.83
N LYS A 29 -1.55 2.65 10.80
CA LYS A 29 -1.55 3.29 12.13
C LYS A 29 -0.27 2.98 12.91
N PHE A 30 0.20 1.74 12.85
CA PHE A 30 1.46 1.32 13.45
C PHE A 30 2.63 2.16 12.93
N VAL A 31 2.76 2.30 11.61
CA VAL A 31 3.86 3.09 11.00
C VAL A 31 3.75 4.58 11.33
N LYS A 32 2.54 5.15 11.37
CA LYS A 32 2.35 6.54 11.82
C LYS A 32 2.83 6.74 13.25
N LYS A 33 2.44 5.84 14.16
CA LYS A 33 2.85 5.89 15.56
C LYS A 33 4.36 5.70 15.71
N LEU A 34 4.93 4.77 14.95
CA LEU A 34 6.37 4.54 14.93
C LEU A 34 7.13 5.79 14.52
N ARG A 35 6.64 6.52 13.48
CA ARG A 35 7.25 7.78 13.02
C ARG A 35 7.23 8.91 14.04
N GLU A 36 6.32 8.89 15.01
CA GLU A 36 6.30 9.87 16.11
C GLU A 36 7.47 9.64 17.07
N SER A 37 7.84 8.38 17.31
CA SER A 37 8.98 8.01 18.16
C SER A 37 10.31 7.92 17.42
N ASP A 38 10.27 7.52 16.15
CA ASP A 38 11.45 7.22 15.33
C ASP A 38 11.22 7.72 13.90
N PRO A 39 11.65 8.95 13.59
CA PRO A 39 11.43 9.56 12.28
C PRO A 39 12.12 8.83 11.12
N ASP A 40 13.22 8.13 11.40
CA ASP A 40 14.03 7.39 10.43
C ASP A 40 13.63 5.91 10.40
N ILE A 41 12.55 5.63 9.67
CA ILE A 41 11.95 4.30 9.63
C ILE A 41 12.90 3.23 9.10
N ALA A 42 13.76 3.57 8.13
CA ALA A 42 14.75 2.65 7.58
C ALA A 42 15.74 2.18 8.66
N ASN A 43 16.03 3.02 9.65
CA ASN A 43 16.96 2.71 10.73
C ASN A 43 16.27 2.37 12.07
N SER A 44 14.94 2.33 12.08
CA SER A 44 14.18 2.06 13.28
C SER A 44 14.42 0.66 13.88
N ALA A 45 14.21 0.53 15.18
CA ALA A 45 14.30 -0.77 15.86
C ALA A 45 13.35 -1.81 15.23
N ALA A 46 12.16 -1.39 14.82
CA ALA A 46 11.19 -2.24 14.13
C ALA A 46 11.73 -2.77 12.79
N ASN A 47 12.59 -2.02 12.09
CA ASN A 47 13.23 -2.50 10.84
C ASN A 47 14.53 -3.29 11.08
N ARG A 48 15.32 -2.94 12.10
CA ARG A 48 16.63 -3.57 12.32
C ARG A 48 16.55 -4.88 13.09
N SER A 49 15.76 -4.90 14.15
CA SER A 49 15.70 -6.00 15.13
C SER A 49 14.28 -6.44 15.45
N GLY A 50 13.30 -5.97 14.67
CA GLY A 50 11.91 -6.39 14.80
C GLY A 50 11.71 -7.86 14.45
N THR A 51 10.54 -8.36 14.82
CA THR A 51 10.02 -9.66 14.41
C THR A 51 9.60 -9.64 12.94
N GLU A 52 9.47 -10.81 12.31
CA GLU A 52 8.93 -10.93 10.95
C GLU A 52 7.51 -10.34 10.81
N GLU A 53 6.71 -10.40 11.88
CA GLU A 53 5.39 -9.76 11.91
C GLU A 53 5.50 -8.23 11.90
N GLU A 54 6.41 -7.66 12.69
CA GLU A 54 6.68 -6.22 12.67
C GLU A 54 7.24 -5.75 11.32
N HIS A 55 8.10 -6.55 10.67
CA HIS A 55 8.58 -6.24 9.32
C HIS A 55 7.45 -6.22 8.28
N ARG A 56 6.55 -7.20 8.34
CA ARG A 56 5.37 -7.23 7.47
C ARG A 56 4.44 -6.05 7.76
N ALA A 57 4.17 -5.76 9.03
CA ALA A 57 3.35 -4.61 9.42
C ALA A 57 3.99 -3.29 8.98
N LEU A 58 5.31 -3.17 9.03
CA LEU A 58 6.04 -1.99 8.56
C LEU A 58 5.86 -1.80 7.05
N GLN A 59 6.12 -2.85 6.26
CA GLN A 59 5.96 -2.83 4.81
C GLN A 59 4.51 -2.54 4.38
N ALA A 60 3.54 -3.24 4.99
CA ALA A 60 2.12 -3.04 4.77
C ALA A 60 1.67 -1.62 5.11
N GLY A 61 2.17 -1.07 6.22
CA GLY A 61 1.81 0.26 6.68
C GLY A 61 2.40 1.37 5.81
N LEU A 62 3.67 1.23 5.40
CA LEU A 62 4.28 2.15 4.45
C LEU A 62 3.54 2.16 3.11
N LEU A 63 3.16 0.97 2.61
CA LEU A 63 2.33 0.85 1.41
C LEU A 63 0.98 1.55 1.58
N TYR A 64 0.28 1.32 2.70
CA TYR A 64 -0.99 1.98 3.00
C TYR A 64 -0.85 3.50 2.97
N LEU A 65 0.18 4.04 3.63
CA LEU A 65 0.41 5.49 3.70
C LEU A 65 0.79 6.07 2.35
N ALA A 66 1.61 5.37 1.55
CA ALA A 66 1.93 5.77 0.17
C ALA A 66 0.68 5.91 -0.71
N LEU A 67 -0.32 5.05 -0.49
CA LEU A 67 -1.58 5.07 -1.25
C LEU A 67 -2.57 6.14 -0.77
N THR A 68 -2.48 6.57 0.48
CA THR A 68 -3.47 7.45 1.12
C THR A 68 -2.97 8.88 1.37
N GLU A 69 -1.65 9.09 1.39
CA GLU A 69 -0.97 10.36 1.65
C GLU A 69 -0.07 10.76 0.46
N PRO A 70 -0.66 11.33 -0.62
CA PRO A 70 0.07 11.60 -1.86
C PRO A 70 1.27 12.54 -1.67
N ASP A 71 1.18 13.51 -0.75
CA ASP A 71 2.22 14.50 -0.50
C ASP A 71 3.52 13.87 0.02
N ARG A 72 3.42 12.73 0.70
CA ARG A 72 4.55 12.00 1.30
C ARG A 72 4.87 10.70 0.59
N ARG A 73 4.16 10.37 -0.51
CA ARG A 73 4.28 9.10 -1.23
C ARG A 73 5.72 8.74 -1.58
N ARG A 74 6.50 9.69 -2.11
CA ARG A 74 7.91 9.45 -2.47
C ARG A 74 8.75 9.03 -1.27
N SER A 75 8.58 9.70 -0.13
CA SER A 75 9.28 9.32 1.10
C SER A 75 8.89 7.92 1.55
N TYR A 76 7.59 7.58 1.49
CA TYR A 76 7.14 6.22 1.81
C TYR A 76 7.66 5.18 0.82
N CYS A 77 7.73 5.48 -0.48
CA CYS A 77 8.31 4.58 -1.46
C CYS A 77 9.79 4.33 -1.20
N THR A 78 10.55 5.37 -0.84
CA THR A 78 11.95 5.22 -0.44
C THR A 78 12.07 4.29 0.78
N ASP A 79 11.25 4.49 1.81
CA ASP A 79 11.26 3.60 2.99
C ASP A 79 10.88 2.16 2.64
N ILE A 80 9.89 1.95 1.76
CA ILE A 80 9.50 0.60 1.29
C ILE A 80 10.71 -0.11 0.68
N VAL A 81 11.46 0.60 -0.18
CA VAL A 81 12.67 0.06 -0.83
C VAL A 81 13.77 -0.22 0.20
N LEU A 82 14.00 0.69 1.15
CA LEU A 82 15.07 0.55 2.14
C LEU A 82 14.77 -0.49 3.23
N THR A 83 13.50 -0.76 3.52
CA THR A 83 13.08 -1.70 4.57
C THR A 83 12.74 -3.09 4.02
N SER A 84 12.71 -3.28 2.70
CA SER A 84 12.39 -4.57 2.09
C SER A 84 13.55 -5.56 2.23
N ARG A 85 13.24 -6.78 2.67
CA ARG A 85 14.19 -7.89 2.82
C ARG A 85 14.01 -8.98 1.76
N ASP A 86 13.01 -8.83 0.91
CA ASP A 86 12.47 -9.86 0.03
C ASP A 86 12.33 -9.38 -1.42
N ASN A 87 13.17 -8.41 -1.81
CA ASN A 87 13.15 -7.80 -3.14
C ASN A 87 11.76 -7.28 -3.54
N LEU A 88 11.06 -6.65 -2.60
CA LEU A 88 9.73 -6.04 -2.73
C LEU A 88 8.58 -7.02 -2.98
N THR A 89 8.83 -8.32 -2.85
CA THR A 89 7.83 -9.37 -3.14
C THR A 89 6.56 -9.19 -2.32
N TYR A 90 6.69 -8.95 -1.00
CA TYR A 90 5.56 -8.76 -0.11
C TYR A 90 4.74 -7.51 -0.47
N ALA A 91 5.41 -6.36 -0.66
CA ALA A 91 4.73 -5.12 -1.04
C ALA A 91 3.96 -5.26 -2.37
N LEU A 92 4.58 -5.90 -3.37
CA LEU A 92 3.94 -6.18 -4.66
C LEU A 92 2.76 -7.14 -4.54
N SER A 93 2.87 -8.14 -3.66
CA SER A 93 1.79 -9.09 -3.41
C SER A 93 0.56 -8.40 -2.80
N GLU A 94 0.76 -7.51 -1.84
CA GLU A 94 -0.31 -6.74 -1.21
C GLU A 94 -0.93 -5.73 -2.19
N MET A 95 -0.11 -5.06 -3.01
CA MET A 95 -0.63 -4.20 -4.09
C MET A 95 -1.46 -4.99 -5.10
N THR A 96 -0.98 -6.16 -5.50
CA THR A 96 -1.67 -7.04 -6.46
C THR A 96 -3.01 -7.49 -5.87
N ARG A 97 -3.01 -7.92 -4.60
CA ARG A 97 -4.22 -8.30 -3.87
C ARG A 97 -5.21 -7.15 -3.80
N LEU A 98 -4.75 -5.94 -3.49
CA LEU A 98 -5.59 -4.75 -3.40
C LEU A 98 -6.27 -4.46 -4.75
N VAL A 99 -5.54 -4.53 -5.86
CA VAL A 99 -6.11 -4.38 -7.22
C VAL A 99 -7.07 -5.53 -7.55
N ALA A 100 -6.72 -6.77 -7.21
CA ALA A 100 -7.53 -7.93 -7.52
C ALA A 100 -8.88 -7.88 -6.76
N GLU A 101 -8.87 -7.55 -5.48
CA GLU A 101 -10.06 -7.67 -4.63
C GLU A 101 -10.90 -6.39 -4.55
N THR A 102 -10.30 -5.20 -4.69
CA THR A 102 -10.97 -3.95 -4.29
C THR A 102 -11.03 -2.87 -5.35
N TRP A 103 -10.45 -3.10 -6.53
CA TRP A 103 -10.36 -2.09 -7.59
C TRP A 103 -11.67 -1.35 -7.90
N PRO A 104 -12.85 -2.00 -8.01
CA PRO A 104 -14.09 -1.29 -8.32
C PRO A 104 -14.49 -0.25 -7.26
N LYS A 105 -14.26 -0.56 -5.97
CA LYS A 105 -14.60 0.28 -4.82
C LYS A 105 -13.48 1.27 -4.45
N MET A 106 -12.32 1.15 -5.09
CA MET A 106 -11.19 2.03 -4.87
C MET A 106 -11.46 3.43 -5.46
N PRO A 107 -11.31 4.52 -4.68
CA PRO A 107 -11.44 5.88 -5.17
C PRO A 107 -10.39 6.21 -6.23
N GLN A 108 -10.71 7.16 -7.12
CA GLN A 108 -9.80 7.56 -8.20
C GLN A 108 -8.46 8.11 -7.67
N SER A 109 -8.47 8.82 -6.54
CA SER A 109 -7.25 9.30 -5.89
C SER A 109 -6.31 8.17 -5.49
N VAL A 110 -6.85 7.11 -4.88
CA VAL A 110 -6.08 5.93 -4.46
C VAL A 110 -5.56 5.17 -5.68
N ARG A 111 -6.37 5.00 -6.73
CA ARG A 111 -5.91 4.40 -8.00
C ARG A 111 -4.77 5.19 -8.63
N THR A 112 -4.86 6.53 -8.62
CA THR A 112 -3.80 7.42 -9.14
C THR A 112 -2.51 7.28 -8.33
N ASN A 113 -2.62 7.20 -7.00
CA ASN A 113 -1.49 6.96 -6.13
C ASN A 113 -0.86 5.58 -6.35
N LEU A 114 -1.68 4.54 -6.55
CA LEU A 114 -1.24 3.19 -6.86
C LEU A 114 -0.44 3.14 -8.16
N LEU A 115 -0.95 3.78 -9.23
CA LEU A 115 -0.26 3.85 -10.52
C LEU A 115 1.06 4.64 -10.43
N SER A 116 1.06 5.71 -9.64
CA SER A 116 2.28 6.49 -9.42
C SER A 116 3.33 5.70 -8.64
N LEU A 117 2.90 4.99 -7.59
CA LEU A 117 3.77 4.12 -6.79
C LEU A 117 4.32 2.97 -7.63
N LEU A 118 3.50 2.36 -8.50
CA LEU A 118 3.95 1.38 -9.49
C LEU A 118 5.07 1.95 -10.38
N GLY A 119 4.93 3.19 -10.86
CA GLY A 119 5.99 3.86 -11.62
C GLY A 119 7.30 4.00 -10.84
N GLU A 120 7.22 4.35 -9.56
CA GLU A 120 8.38 4.44 -8.66
C GLU A 120 9.03 3.05 -8.43
N LEU A 121 8.23 2.00 -8.28
CA LEU A 121 8.72 0.61 -8.13
C LEU A 121 9.35 0.04 -9.40
N ILE A 122 8.88 0.44 -10.58
CA ILE A 122 9.53 0.10 -11.87
C ILE A 122 10.93 0.69 -11.92
N VAL A 123 11.10 1.95 -11.51
CA VAL A 123 12.41 2.61 -11.44
C VAL A 123 13.32 1.89 -10.43
N ALA A 124 12.75 1.38 -9.34
CA ALA A 124 13.45 0.54 -8.36
C ALA A 124 13.73 -0.90 -8.84
N ARG A 125 13.43 -1.24 -10.11
CA ARG A 125 13.64 -2.56 -10.72
C ARG A 125 12.88 -3.71 -10.03
N ALA A 126 11.73 -3.41 -9.45
CA ALA A 126 10.84 -4.43 -8.88
C ALA A 126 10.16 -5.25 -9.98
N SER A 127 9.88 -6.54 -9.73
CA SER A 127 9.19 -7.44 -10.67
C SER A 127 7.68 -7.19 -10.65
N VAL A 128 7.24 -6.20 -11.41
CA VAL A 128 5.87 -5.65 -11.37
C VAL A 128 4.89 -6.31 -12.37
N GLU A 129 5.32 -7.31 -13.13
CA GLU A 129 4.60 -7.83 -14.30
C GLU A 129 3.20 -8.34 -13.92
N VAL A 130 3.10 -9.08 -12.81
CA VAL A 130 1.82 -9.62 -12.31
C VAL A 130 0.86 -8.51 -11.89
N LEU A 131 1.38 -7.46 -11.25
CA LEU A 131 0.59 -6.31 -10.83
C LEU A 131 0.06 -5.53 -12.04
N ILE A 132 0.90 -5.29 -13.05
CA ILE A 132 0.50 -4.65 -14.31
C ILE A 132 -0.63 -5.43 -14.99
N LEU A 133 -0.50 -6.76 -15.08
CA LEU A 133 -1.55 -7.60 -15.66
C LEU A 133 -2.90 -7.46 -14.94
N HIS A 134 -2.89 -7.42 -13.61
CA HIS A 134 -4.12 -7.21 -12.82
C HIS A 134 -4.73 -5.83 -13.07
N ILE A 135 -3.91 -4.78 -13.17
CA ILE A 135 -4.38 -3.43 -13.48
C ILE A 135 -5.01 -3.40 -14.87
N CYS A 136 -4.33 -3.92 -15.89
CA CYS A 136 -4.83 -3.96 -17.26
C CYS A 136 -6.19 -4.67 -17.37
N ARG A 137 -6.33 -5.86 -16.74
CA ARG A 137 -7.61 -6.60 -16.71
C ARG A 137 -8.76 -5.77 -16.12
N ARG A 138 -8.48 -4.93 -15.12
CA ARG A 138 -9.49 -4.10 -14.45
C ARG A 138 -9.82 -2.81 -15.19
N MET A 139 -8.93 -2.30 -16.03
CA MET A 139 -9.21 -1.13 -16.90
C MET A 139 -10.10 -1.51 -18.08
N SER A 140 -9.83 -2.65 -18.72
CA SER A 140 -10.59 -3.12 -19.90
C SER A 140 -12.07 -3.38 -19.60
N SER A 141 -12.41 -3.78 -18.37
CA SER A 141 -13.79 -4.09 -17.98
C SER A 141 -14.74 -2.88 -18.03
N LYS A 142 -14.24 -1.64 -18.01
CA LYS A 142 -15.10 -0.43 -18.03
C LYS A 142 -15.25 0.19 -19.43
N LEU A 143 -14.31 -0.05 -20.34
CA LEU A 143 -14.36 0.50 -21.70
C LEU A 143 -15.49 -0.12 -22.55
N TYR A 144 -15.87 -1.37 -22.28
CA TYR A 144 -16.97 -2.05 -22.98
C TYR A 144 -18.35 -1.83 -22.32
N SER A 145 -18.45 -1.05 -21.25
CA SER A 145 -19.73 -0.76 -20.56
C SER A 145 -20.44 0.50 -21.11
N GLN A 146 -19.86 1.15 -22.13
CA GLN A 146 -20.43 2.34 -22.78
C GLN A 146 -20.96 2.05 -24.20
N TYR A 147 -21.03 0.79 -24.59
CA TYR A 147 -21.65 0.27 -25.81
C TYR A 147 -22.58 -0.88 -25.45
#